data_AF-A0A1T5HXM7-F1
#
_entry.id   AF-A0A1T5HXM7-F1
#
_cell.length_a   1.000
_cell.length_b   1.000
_cell.length_c   1.000
_cell.angle_alpha   90.00
_cell.angle_beta   90.00
_cell.angle_gamma   90.00
#
_symmetry.space_group_name_H-M   'P 1'
#
loop_
_entity.id
_entity.type
_entity.pdbx_description
1 polymer ?
#
loop_
_entity_poly.entity_id
_entity_poly.type
_entity_poly.pdbx_seq_one_letter_code
_entity_poly.pdbx_strand_id
1 'polypeptide(L)' 'MNTRQKIALGLGSGLLIGSVATVLPTFQFGCFVLGLILFNYVILTKKN' A
#
# COMPACT_ATOMS: atom_id res chain seq x y z
N MET A 1 14.20 8.91 -0.19
CA MET A 1 12.80 9.37 -0.41
C MET A 1 12.56 10.65 0.36
N ASN A 2 11.95 11.67 -0.24
CA ASN A 2 11.58 12.90 0.47
C ASN A 2 10.36 12.67 1.40
N THR A 3 10.25 13.44 2.49
CA THR A 3 9.14 13.35 3.47
C THR A 3 7.76 13.42 2.80
N ARG A 4 7.61 14.29 1.79
CA ARG A 4 6.38 14.40 0.98
C ARG A 4 6.03 13.13 0.22
N GLN A 5 7.02 12.40 -0.29
CA GLN A 5 6.80 11.14 -0.99
C GLN A 5 6.36 10.04 -0.04
N LYS A 6 6.91 9.98 1.19
CA LYS A 6 6.44 9.04 2.22
C LYS A 6 4.99 9.31 2.61
N ILE A 7 4.62 10.58 2.79
CA ILE A 7 3.25 10.97 3.14
C ILE A 7 2.30 10.62 2.00
N ALA A 8 2.62 10.97 0.76
CA ALA A 8 1.81 10.64 -0.41
C ALA A 8 1.62 9.11 -0.58
N LEU A 9 2.68 8.34 -0.34
CA LEU A 9 2.64 6.89 -0.42
C LEU A 9 1.73 6.29 0.67
N GLY A 10 1.83 6.77 1.91
CA GLY A 10 0.98 6.34 3.01
C GLY A 10 -0.50 6.71 2.81
N LEU A 11 -0.77 7.94 2.40
CA LEU A 11 -2.12 8.44 2.15
C LEU A 11 -2.79 7.69 0.97
N GLY A 12 -2.05 7.52 -0.14
CA GLY A 12 -2.54 6.79 -1.30
C GLY A 12 -2.77 5.29 -1.03
N SER A 13 -1.86 4.66 -0.26
CA SER A 13 -2.02 3.27 0.16
C SER A 13 -3.25 3.09 1.06
N GLY A 14 -3.48 3.99 2.01
CA GLY A 14 -4.65 3.95 2.89
C GLY A 14 -5.97 4.16 2.14
N LEU A 15 -6.00 5.07 1.16
CA LEU A 15 -7.16 5.29 0.29
C LEU A 15 -7.46 4.06 -0.57
N LEU A 16 -6.45 3.40 -1.12
CA LEU A 16 -6.59 2.14 -1.87
C LEU A 16 -7.09 0.99 -0.99
N ILE A 17 -6.56 0.85 0.22
CA ILE A 17 -7.04 -0.19 1.14
C ILE A 17 -8.49 0.08 1.54
N GLY A 18 -8.83 1.33 1.86
CA GLY A 18 -10.19 1.74 2.23
C GLY A 18 -11.21 1.54 1.11
N SER A 19 -10.85 1.79 -0.14
CA SER A 19 -11.75 1.58 -1.28
C SER A 19 -12.00 0.10 -1.59
N VAL A 20 -11.01 -0.75 -1.31
CA VAL A 20 -11.06 -2.19 -1.61
C VAL A 20 -11.63 -3.00 -0.44
N ALA A 21 -11.66 -2.44 0.78
CA ALA A 21 -12.14 -3.09 2.00
C ALA A 21 -13.61 -3.55 1.94
N THR A 22 -14.46 -2.86 1.18
CA THR A 22 -15.90 -3.16 1.08
C THR A 22 -16.24 -4.10 -0.06
N VAL A 23 -15.31 -4.34 -1.00
CA VAL A 23 -15.58 -5.09 -2.23
C VAL A 23 -14.84 -6.42 -2.29
N LEU A 24 -13.81 -6.64 -1.47
CA LEU A 24 -13.06 -7.90 -1.43
C LEU A 24 -13.45 -8.80 -0.25
N PRO A 25 -13.54 -10.12 -0.47
CA PRO A 25 -13.60 -11.11 0.61
C PRO A 25 -12.40 -10.97 1.56
N THR A 26 -12.59 -11.25 2.85
CA THR A 26 -11.58 -11.02 3.91
C THR A 26 -10.22 -11.63 3.60
N PHE A 27 -10.19 -12.84 3.04
CA PHE A 27 -8.93 -13.53 2.68
C PHE A 27 -8.20 -12.81 1.53
N GLN A 28 -8.97 -12.36 0.53
CA GLN A 28 -8.47 -11.63 -0.63
C GLN A 28 -7.99 -10.23 -0.23
N PHE A 29 -8.69 -9.58 0.70
CA PHE A 29 -8.29 -8.31 1.29
C PHE A 29 -6.95 -8.44 2.04
N GLY A 30 -6.75 -9.50 2.82
CA GLY A 30 -5.47 -9.79 3.47
C GLY A 30 -4.31 -9.92 2.47
N CYS A 31 -4.51 -10.67 1.38
CA CYS A 31 -3.53 -10.78 0.30
C CYS A 31 -3.25 -9.42 -0.38
N PHE A 32 -4.28 -8.61 -0.59
CA PHE A 32 -4.13 -7.27 -1.17
C PHE A 32 -3.26 -6.37 -0.30
N VAL A 33 -3.51 -6.33 1.01
CA VAL A 33 -2.71 -5.54 1.97
C VAL A 33 -1.25 -6.03 2.01
N LEU A 34 -1.02 -7.35 2.05
CA LEU A 34 0.34 -7.92 2.03
C LEU A 34 1.09 -7.58 0.73
N GLY A 35 0.40 -7.64 -0.41
CA GLY A 35 0.97 -7.24 -1.70
C GLY A 35 1.35 -5.76 -1.74
N LEU A 36 0.53 -4.89 -1.17
CA LEU A 36 0.76 -3.46 -1.10
C LEU A 36 1.95 -3.11 -0.17
N ILE A 37 2.13 -3.87 0.91
CA ILE A 37 3.31 -3.76 1.79
C ILE A 37 4.58 -4.18 1.05
N LEU A 38 4.57 -5.34 0.37
CA LEU A 38 5.71 -5.78 -0.44
C LEU A 38 6.05 -4.78 -1.54
N PHE A 39 5.04 -4.24 -2.23
CA PHE A 39 5.23 -3.26 -3.29
C PHE A 39 5.88 -1.98 -2.77
N ASN A 40 5.42 -1.45 -1.64
CA ASN A 40 6.04 -0.30 -0.98
C ASN A 40 7.47 -0.59 -0.54
N TYR A 41 7.76 -1.81 -0.06
CA TYR A 41 9.11 -2.23 0.32
C TYR A 41 10.05 -2.28 -0.89
N VAL A 42 9.61 -2.86 -2.00
CA VAL A 42 10.39 -2.91 -3.25
C VAL A 42 10.67 -1.50 -3.79
N ILE A 43 9.68 -0.60 -3.78
CA ILE A 43 9.87 0.80 -4.18
C ILE A 43 10.89 1.49 -3.28
N LEU A 44 10.87 1.22 -1.98
CA LEU A 44 11.82 1.80 -1.03
C LEU A 44 13.24 1.25 -1.27
N THR A 45 13.37 -0.07 -1.46
CA THR A 45 14.65 -0.75 -1.73
C THR A 45 15.26 -0.35 -3.08
N LYS A 46 14.47 -0.27 -4.16
CA LYS A 46 14.94 0.17 -5.49
C LYS A 46 15.41 1.62 -5.54
N LYS A 47 15.03 2.42 -4.53
CA LYS A 47 15.28 3.86 -4.48
C LYS A 47 16.42 4.22 -3.53
N ASN A 48 17.04 3.23 -2.90
CA ASN A 48 18.30 3.33 -2.16
C ASN A 48 19.46 2.89 -3.05
#